data_AF-A0A093FCR6-F1
#
_entry.id   AF-A0A093FCR6-F1
#
_cell.length_a   1.000
_cell.length_b   1.000
_cell.length_c   1.000
_cell.angle_alpha   90.00
_cell.angle_beta   90.00
_cell.angle_gamma   90.00
#
_symmetry.space_group_name_H-M   'P 1'
#
loop_
_entity.id
_entity.type
_entity.pdbx_description
1 polymer ?
#
loop_
_entity_poly.entity_id
_entity_poly.type
_entity_poly.pdbx_seq_one_letter_code
_entity_poly.pdbx_strand_id
1 'polypeptide(L)'
;WEDMDSDEDIGSEEEMESVGEEEEQAEAESTLAVGAIPVTDCLFCPHHSRSLTKNVAHMTKAHSFFIPDIEYLVDLRGLIKYLGEKVGVGKICLWCNEKGKSFYSTEAVQAHMNDKSHCKLFTDGDAALEFADFYDFRSSYPDHKDGEDVEVPGERPAERELDYDDDTMELILPSGARVGHRSLMRYYKQRFGLSRTVAVAKNKKAVGRVLQQYRALGWTSQTGAVSAQQRDMQYLQRMKSKWMLKTGMSNNATKQMHFRAQVRF
;
A
#
# COMPACT_ATOMS: atom_id res chain seq x y z
N TRP A 1 14.96 76.17 -52.87
CA TRP A 1 15.97 75.32 -53.52
C TRP A 1 15.79 73.93 -52.92
N GLU A 2 14.63 73.31 -53.11
CA GLU A 2 14.08 72.71 -54.36
C GLU A 2 14.58 71.28 -54.53
N ASP A 3 13.59 70.38 -54.55
CA ASP A 3 13.38 69.17 -55.37
C ASP A 3 12.17 68.46 -54.69
N MET A 4 10.90 68.50 -55.15
CA MET A 4 10.29 68.24 -56.49
C MET A 4 10.90 66.97 -57.12
N ASP A 5 10.21 65.89 -57.49
CA ASP A 5 8.80 65.66 -57.84
C ASP A 5 8.47 64.16 -57.76
N SER A 6 7.17 63.84 -57.71
CA SER A 6 6.46 62.97 -58.68
C SER A 6 5.39 62.06 -58.04
N ASP A 7 4.15 62.58 -58.00
CA ASP A 7 2.97 62.12 -58.78
C ASP A 7 2.68 60.61 -58.90
N GLU A 8 1.45 60.11 -58.95
CA GLU A 8 0.06 60.54 -58.69
C GLU A 8 -0.83 59.30 -59.01
N ASP A 9 -2.14 59.42 -58.77
CA ASP A 9 -3.26 58.62 -59.32
C ASP A 9 -3.72 57.38 -58.52
N ILE A 10 -4.79 57.47 -57.68
CA ILE A 10 -6.25 57.40 -57.99
C ILE A 10 -6.60 56.01 -58.57
N GLY A 11 -7.48 55.18 -58.02
CA GLY A 11 -8.75 55.43 -57.33
C GLY A 11 -9.86 54.83 -58.18
N SER A 12 -10.52 53.76 -57.71
CA SER A 12 -11.83 53.32 -58.23
C SER A 12 -12.52 52.38 -57.25
N GLU A 13 -13.60 52.87 -56.67
CA GLU A 13 -14.58 52.15 -55.86
C GLU A 13 -15.59 51.39 -56.76
N GLU A 14 -16.37 50.51 -56.12
CA GLU A 14 -17.75 50.07 -56.41
C GLU A 14 -18.04 48.66 -57.00
N GLU A 15 -18.74 47.88 -56.15
CA GLU A 15 -19.91 47.01 -56.35
C GLU A 15 -19.89 45.74 -57.23
N MET A 16 -20.30 44.59 -56.64
CA MET A 16 -21.62 43.94 -56.92
C MET A 16 -21.81 42.62 -56.13
N GLU A 17 -23.02 42.46 -55.59
CA GLU A 17 -23.59 41.34 -54.81
C GLU A 17 -23.88 40.06 -55.62
N SER A 18 -24.01 38.89 -54.95
CA SER A 18 -25.20 38.00 -55.00
C SER A 18 -24.94 36.54 -54.55
N VAL A 19 -25.47 36.21 -53.37
CA VAL A 19 -26.19 34.99 -52.92
C VAL A 19 -25.72 33.58 -53.32
N GLY A 20 -25.50 32.76 -52.29
CA GLY A 20 -25.56 31.30 -52.32
C GLY A 20 -25.67 30.76 -50.89
N GLU A 21 -26.91 30.66 -50.39
CA GLU A 21 -27.27 29.93 -49.17
C GLU A 21 -26.98 28.44 -49.37
N GLU A 22 -26.18 27.82 -48.49
CA GLU A 22 -26.23 26.39 -48.19
C GLU A 22 -25.35 26.10 -46.95
N GLU A 23 -26.03 25.74 -45.85
CA GLU A 23 -25.58 24.85 -44.77
C GLU A 23 -24.57 25.44 -43.75
N GLU A 24 -24.94 26.30 -42.80
CA GLU A 24 -25.89 26.07 -41.68
C GLU A 24 -25.68 24.74 -40.90
N GLN A 25 -24.42 24.32 -40.69
CA GLN A 25 -24.12 23.20 -39.78
C GLN A 25 -22.77 23.28 -39.03
N ALA A 26 -22.22 24.48 -38.82
CA ALA A 26 -20.95 24.69 -38.11
C ALA A 26 -21.00 25.75 -36.98
N GLU A 27 -22.19 26.20 -36.55
CA GLU A 27 -22.35 27.20 -35.48
C GLU A 27 -23.04 26.66 -34.22
N ALA A 28 -22.77 25.41 -33.85
CA ALA A 28 -23.33 24.80 -32.63
C ALA A 28 -22.26 24.46 -31.56
N GLU A 29 -21.09 25.11 -31.59
CA GLU A 29 -20.00 24.73 -30.66
C GLU A 29 -19.12 25.89 -30.15
N SER A 30 -19.67 27.09 -29.89
CA SER A 30 -19.03 28.05 -28.97
C SER A 30 -19.94 29.18 -28.50
N THR A 31 -21.07 28.88 -27.89
CA THR A 31 -21.64 29.84 -26.93
C THR A 31 -20.74 29.82 -25.69
N LEU A 32 -19.70 30.66 -25.68
CA LEU A 32 -18.92 30.89 -24.46
C LEU A 32 -19.91 31.26 -23.37
N ALA A 33 -20.07 30.39 -22.36
CA ALA A 33 -20.97 30.62 -21.25
C ALA A 33 -20.67 32.01 -20.69
N VAL A 34 -21.66 32.91 -20.73
CA VAL A 34 -21.51 34.32 -20.38
C VAL A 34 -21.00 34.39 -18.94
N GLY A 35 -19.70 34.66 -18.76
CA GLY A 35 -19.03 34.71 -17.45
C GLY A 35 -17.99 33.61 -17.17
N ALA A 36 -17.70 32.70 -18.11
CA ALA A 36 -16.58 31.78 -17.98
C ALA A 36 -15.24 32.51 -18.11
N ILE A 37 -14.31 32.20 -17.19
CA ILE A 37 -12.95 32.76 -17.23
C ILE A 37 -12.19 32.06 -18.37
N PRO A 38 -11.60 32.79 -19.33
CA PRO A 38 -10.87 32.16 -20.42
C PRO A 38 -9.60 31.49 -19.89
N VAL A 39 -9.13 30.45 -20.59
CA VAL A 39 -7.92 29.69 -20.22
C VAL A 39 -6.63 30.52 -20.16
N THR A 40 -6.65 31.73 -20.72
CA THR A 40 -5.55 32.71 -20.68
C THR A 40 -5.53 33.56 -19.40
N ASP A 41 -6.67 33.70 -18.72
CA ASP A 41 -6.80 34.50 -17.50
C ASP A 41 -6.60 33.64 -16.25
N CYS A 42 -5.96 34.22 -15.24
CA CYS A 42 -5.77 33.55 -13.97
C CYS A 42 -7.12 33.32 -13.27
N LEU A 43 -7.31 32.13 -12.69
CA LEU A 43 -8.54 31.79 -11.97
C LEU A 43 -8.71 32.55 -10.66
N PHE A 44 -7.61 33.02 -10.05
CA PHE A 44 -7.59 33.57 -8.68
C PHE A 44 -7.34 35.07 -8.63
N CYS A 45 -6.95 35.71 -9.73
CA CYS A 45 -6.60 37.13 -9.77
C CYS A 45 -6.85 37.73 -11.16
N PRO A 46 -6.86 39.07 -11.31
CA PRO A 46 -7.12 39.73 -12.60
C PRO A 46 -5.92 39.70 -13.57
N HIS A 47 -4.99 38.75 -13.43
CA HIS A 47 -3.80 38.65 -14.28
C HIS A 47 -4.11 37.90 -15.58
N HIS A 48 -3.88 38.55 -16.72
CA HIS A 48 -3.98 37.96 -18.05
C HIS A 48 -2.62 37.41 -18.52
N SER A 49 -2.61 36.16 -19.02
CA SER A 49 -1.43 35.51 -19.56
C SER A 49 -1.57 35.24 -21.05
N ARG A 50 -0.49 35.42 -21.82
CA ARG A 50 -0.48 35.21 -23.28
C ARG A 50 -0.66 33.75 -23.73
N SER A 51 -0.46 32.77 -22.84
CA SER A 51 -0.53 31.35 -23.16
C SER A 51 -0.92 30.54 -21.93
N LEU A 52 -1.67 29.46 -22.11
CA LEU A 52 -2.09 28.52 -21.07
C LEU A 52 -0.95 28.09 -20.14
N THR A 53 0.20 27.70 -20.70
CA THR A 53 1.38 27.25 -19.93
C THR A 53 1.95 28.35 -19.02
N LYS A 54 1.94 29.61 -19.48
CA LYS A 54 2.35 30.77 -18.67
C LYS A 54 1.33 31.09 -17.60
N ASN A 55 0.04 30.92 -17.89
CA ASN A 55 -1.04 31.07 -16.92
C ASN A 55 -0.89 30.07 -15.78
N VAL A 56 -0.73 28.79 -16.09
CA VAL A 56 -0.50 27.74 -15.08
C VAL A 56 0.77 28.03 -14.29
N ALA A 57 1.87 28.42 -14.94
CA ALA A 57 3.09 28.80 -14.24
C ALA A 57 2.91 30.01 -13.29
N HIS A 58 2.08 30.98 -13.67
CA HIS A 58 1.70 32.09 -12.80
C HIS A 58 0.85 31.59 -11.62
N MET A 59 -0.18 30.79 -11.87
CA MET A 59 -1.04 30.21 -10.82
C MET A 59 -0.25 29.39 -9.80
N THR A 60 0.73 28.59 -10.26
CA THR A 60 1.61 27.82 -9.37
C THR A 60 2.56 28.72 -8.56
N LYS A 61 3.09 29.80 -9.14
CA LYS A 61 4.04 30.69 -8.44
C LYS A 61 3.38 31.69 -7.50
N ALA A 62 2.31 32.34 -7.96
CA ALA A 62 1.63 33.41 -7.22
C ALA A 62 0.58 32.89 -6.24
N HIS A 63 -0.13 31.82 -6.63
CA HIS A 63 -1.27 31.30 -5.85
C HIS A 63 -1.02 29.89 -5.29
N SER A 64 0.16 29.32 -5.48
CA SER A 64 0.49 27.95 -5.05
C SER A 64 -0.51 26.90 -5.54
N PHE A 65 -1.08 27.12 -6.74
CA PHE A 65 -1.98 26.17 -7.35
C PHE A 65 -1.20 25.00 -7.94
N PHE A 66 -1.51 23.81 -7.43
CA PHE A 66 -0.95 22.54 -7.89
C PHE A 66 -2.07 21.70 -8.47
N ILE A 67 -1.81 21.15 -9.65
CA ILE A 67 -2.67 20.16 -10.29
C ILE A 67 -2.22 18.79 -9.75
N PRO A 68 -3.12 18.00 -9.15
CA PRO A 68 -2.80 16.63 -8.71
C PRO A 68 -2.39 15.75 -9.89
N ASP A 69 -1.52 14.77 -9.65
CA ASP A 69 -1.27 13.65 -10.57
C ASP A 69 -1.06 14.04 -12.05
N ILE A 70 -0.25 15.08 -12.30
CA ILE A 70 0.00 15.65 -13.65
C ILE A 70 0.49 14.60 -14.66
N GLU A 71 1.16 13.54 -14.17
CA GLU A 71 1.66 12.43 -15.00
C GLU A 71 0.54 11.68 -15.73
N TYR A 72 -0.68 11.68 -15.18
CA TYR A 72 -1.86 11.00 -15.71
C TYR A 72 -2.87 11.94 -16.36
N LEU A 73 -2.55 13.24 -16.47
CA LEU A 73 -3.45 14.24 -17.03
C LEU A 73 -3.39 14.22 -18.56
N VAL A 74 -4.48 13.84 -19.22
CA VAL A 74 -4.58 13.77 -20.68
C VAL A 74 -4.92 15.13 -21.27
N ASP A 75 -5.89 15.84 -20.68
CA ASP A 75 -6.34 17.13 -21.19
C ASP A 75 -6.24 18.25 -20.15
N LEU A 76 -5.08 18.91 -20.13
CA LEU A 76 -4.85 20.09 -19.29
C LEU A 76 -5.71 21.28 -19.72
N ARG A 77 -6.01 21.43 -21.02
CA ARG A 77 -6.78 22.58 -21.50
C ARG A 77 -8.25 22.43 -21.10
N GLY A 78 -8.81 21.23 -21.23
CA GLY A 78 -10.15 20.89 -20.77
C GLY A 78 -10.31 21.10 -19.28
N LEU A 79 -9.37 20.60 -18.47
CA LEU A 79 -9.39 20.79 -17.02
C LEU A 79 -9.43 22.28 -16.63
N ILE A 80 -8.54 23.11 -17.20
CA ILE A 80 -8.51 24.55 -16.87
C ILE A 80 -9.77 25.27 -17.36
N LYS A 81 -10.32 24.89 -18.52
CA LYS A 81 -11.59 25.44 -19.03
C LYS A 81 -12.73 25.14 -18.06
N TYR A 82 -12.84 23.89 -17.60
CA TYR A 82 -13.86 23.47 -16.64
C TYR A 82 -13.71 24.21 -15.30
N LEU A 83 -12.49 24.37 -14.79
CA LEU A 83 -12.25 25.17 -13.58
C LEU A 83 -12.61 26.65 -13.78
N GLY A 84 -12.35 27.20 -14.97
CA GLY A 84 -12.77 28.55 -15.36
C GLY A 84 -14.28 28.73 -15.37
N GLU A 85 -15.02 27.72 -15.80
CA GLU A 85 -16.49 27.69 -15.72
C GLU A 85 -16.97 27.57 -14.27
N LYS A 86 -16.34 26.71 -13.46
CA LYS A 86 -16.69 26.50 -12.04
C LYS A 86 -16.51 27.77 -11.19
N VAL A 87 -15.41 28.51 -11.41
CA VAL A 87 -15.13 29.77 -10.70
C VAL A 87 -15.88 30.95 -11.31
N GLY A 88 -15.95 31.04 -12.64
CA GLY A 88 -16.56 32.17 -13.36
C GLY A 88 -18.09 32.15 -13.31
N VAL A 89 -18.68 31.06 -13.84
CA VAL A 89 -20.13 30.90 -13.95
C VAL A 89 -20.71 30.39 -12.64
N GLY A 90 -20.12 29.33 -12.09
CA GLY A 90 -20.57 28.72 -10.84
C GLY A 90 -20.36 29.62 -9.62
N LYS A 91 -19.31 30.46 -9.63
CA LYS A 91 -18.89 31.29 -8.47
C LYS A 91 -18.67 30.42 -7.22
N ILE A 92 -18.14 29.21 -7.44
CA ILE A 92 -17.88 28.22 -6.40
C ILE A 92 -16.38 28.15 -6.13
N CYS A 93 -16.03 28.05 -4.85
CA CYS A 93 -14.65 27.86 -4.42
C CYS A 93 -14.22 26.39 -4.66
N LEU A 94 -13.09 26.20 -5.34
CA LEU A 94 -12.55 24.88 -5.72
C LEU A 94 -12.21 23.95 -4.55
N TRP A 95 -12.04 24.51 -3.35
CA TRP A 95 -11.74 23.74 -2.14
C TRP A 95 -12.97 23.50 -1.27
N CYS A 96 -13.84 24.51 -1.11
CA CYS A 96 -15.03 24.36 -0.27
C CYS A 96 -16.14 23.59 -0.96
N ASN A 97 -16.17 23.57 -2.30
CA ASN A 97 -17.29 23.06 -3.10
C ASN A 97 -18.63 23.54 -2.50
N GLU A 98 -19.55 22.62 -2.26
CA GLU A 98 -20.90 22.89 -1.73
C GLU A 98 -20.94 23.09 -0.22
N LYS A 99 -19.89 22.71 0.52
CA LYS A 99 -19.80 22.90 1.97
C LYS A 99 -19.51 24.36 2.35
N GLY A 100 -19.23 25.19 1.35
CA GLY A 100 -18.82 26.59 1.50
C GLY A 100 -19.98 27.59 1.44
N LYS A 101 -19.59 28.87 1.49
CA LYS A 101 -20.48 29.99 1.20
C LYS A 101 -20.69 30.07 -0.33
N SER A 102 -21.92 30.27 -0.77
CA SER A 102 -22.22 30.67 -2.16
C SER A 102 -21.80 32.12 -2.38
N PHE A 103 -21.13 32.41 -3.50
CA PHE A 103 -20.71 33.77 -3.85
C PHE A 103 -21.58 34.34 -4.98
N TYR A 104 -21.80 35.66 -4.96
CA TYR A 104 -22.61 36.35 -5.97
C TYR A 104 -21.79 37.02 -7.08
N SER A 105 -20.48 37.20 -6.88
CA SER A 105 -19.54 37.73 -7.88
C SER A 105 -18.27 36.89 -7.97
N THR A 106 -17.61 36.94 -9.12
CA THR A 106 -16.32 36.28 -9.38
C THR A 106 -15.20 36.88 -8.51
N GLU A 107 -15.22 38.19 -8.31
CA GLU A 107 -14.28 38.89 -7.42
C GLU A 107 -14.42 38.40 -5.97
N ALA A 108 -15.64 38.15 -5.48
CA ALA A 108 -15.86 37.67 -4.12
C ALA A 108 -15.33 36.24 -3.91
N VAL A 109 -15.48 35.35 -4.90
CA VAL A 109 -14.91 34.00 -4.82
C VAL A 109 -13.38 34.04 -4.91
N GLN A 110 -12.81 34.88 -5.78
CA GLN A 110 -11.35 35.05 -5.89
C GLN A 110 -10.74 35.61 -4.60
N ALA A 111 -11.35 36.64 -4.01
CA ALA A 111 -10.93 37.19 -2.72
C ALA A 111 -11.00 36.12 -1.62
N HIS A 112 -12.10 35.36 -1.55
CA HIS A 112 -12.22 34.25 -0.60
C HIS A 112 -11.12 33.19 -0.78
N MET A 113 -10.81 32.83 -2.03
CA MET A 113 -9.79 31.82 -2.32
C MET A 113 -8.40 32.30 -1.92
N ASN A 114 -8.07 33.57 -2.15
CA ASN A 114 -6.80 34.15 -1.74
C ASN A 114 -6.71 34.32 -0.21
N ASP A 115 -7.75 34.86 0.43
CA ASP A 115 -7.77 35.13 1.88
C ASP A 115 -7.65 33.85 2.71
N LYS A 116 -8.29 32.77 2.25
CA LYS A 116 -8.25 31.46 2.93
C LYS A 116 -7.21 30.52 2.37
N SER A 117 -6.44 30.93 1.35
CA SER A 117 -5.52 30.06 0.61
C SER A 117 -6.17 28.79 0.04
N HIS A 118 -7.44 28.89 -0.38
CA HIS A 118 -8.21 27.83 -1.05
C HIS A 118 -7.92 27.75 -2.56
N CYS A 119 -6.71 28.13 -2.98
CA CYS A 119 -6.24 28.04 -4.36
C CYS A 119 -5.69 26.65 -4.68
N LYS A 120 -6.39 25.61 -4.23
CA LYS A 120 -6.03 24.19 -4.41
C LYS A 120 -7.26 23.43 -4.86
N LEU A 121 -7.03 22.40 -5.66
CA LEU A 121 -8.10 21.51 -6.09
C LEU A 121 -8.40 20.49 -4.98
N PHE A 122 -9.66 20.37 -4.58
CA PHE A 122 -10.08 19.34 -3.64
C PHE A 122 -10.43 18.06 -4.40
N THR A 123 -9.61 17.02 -4.21
CA THR A 123 -9.75 15.71 -4.88
C THR A 123 -10.02 14.57 -3.89
N ASP A 124 -10.35 14.86 -2.64
CA ASP A 124 -10.65 13.81 -1.66
C ASP A 124 -12.10 13.32 -1.83
N GLY A 125 -12.28 12.00 -1.88
CA GLY A 125 -13.60 11.36 -1.95
C GLY A 125 -14.32 11.58 -3.29
N ASP A 126 -15.64 11.79 -3.23
CA ASP A 126 -16.51 11.87 -4.42
C ASP A 126 -16.17 13.05 -5.35
N ALA A 127 -15.48 14.08 -4.84
CA ALA A 127 -15.05 15.22 -5.66
C ALA A 127 -14.03 14.83 -6.74
N ALA A 128 -13.29 13.73 -6.57
CA ALA A 128 -12.39 13.23 -7.60
C ALA A 128 -13.13 12.77 -8.87
N LEU A 129 -14.35 12.26 -8.71
CA LEU A 129 -15.15 11.73 -9.83
C LEU A 129 -15.55 12.83 -10.81
N GLU A 130 -15.74 14.07 -10.35
CA GLU A 130 -16.05 15.22 -11.22
C GLU A 130 -14.93 15.51 -12.23
N PHE A 131 -13.70 15.15 -11.90
CA PHE A 131 -12.53 15.42 -12.72
C PHE A 131 -12.03 14.19 -13.49
N ALA A 132 -12.66 13.02 -13.30
CA ALA A 132 -12.17 11.75 -13.83
C ALA A 132 -12.00 11.76 -15.35
N ASP A 133 -12.88 12.44 -16.08
CA ASP A 133 -12.84 12.52 -17.55
C ASP A 133 -11.56 13.16 -18.11
N PHE A 134 -10.84 13.94 -17.30
CA PHE A 134 -9.60 14.62 -17.72
C PHE A 134 -8.32 13.79 -17.45
N TYR A 135 -8.43 12.70 -16.69
CA TYR A 135 -7.30 11.87 -16.25
C TYR A 135 -7.40 10.46 -16.82
N ASP A 136 -6.25 9.90 -17.19
CA ASP A 136 -6.13 8.50 -17.56
C ASP A 136 -5.17 7.78 -16.61
N PHE A 137 -5.74 7.01 -15.69
CA PHE A 137 -5.00 6.21 -14.72
C PHE A 137 -4.68 4.80 -15.22
N ARG A 138 -5.02 4.43 -16.47
CA ARG A 138 -4.80 3.07 -17.00
C ARG A 138 -3.34 2.62 -16.85
N SER A 139 -2.39 3.52 -17.05
CA SER A 139 -0.96 3.27 -16.92
C SER A 139 -0.47 3.04 -15.48
N SER A 140 -1.25 3.41 -14.47
CA SER A 140 -0.90 3.21 -13.06
C SER A 140 -1.18 1.79 -12.56
N TYR A 141 -2.00 1.02 -13.28
CA TYR A 141 -2.34 -0.34 -12.90
C TYR A 141 -1.19 -1.31 -13.26
N PRO A 142 -0.74 -2.17 -12.33
CA PRO A 142 0.35 -3.13 -12.56
C PRO A 142 0.12 -4.08 -13.75
N ASP A 143 -1.14 -4.28 -14.12
CA ASP A 143 -1.57 -5.16 -15.22
C ASP A 143 -1.66 -4.46 -16.58
N HIS A 144 -1.29 -3.18 -16.68
CA HIS A 144 -1.35 -2.46 -17.96
C HIS A 144 -0.32 -3.03 -18.95
N LYS A 145 -0.81 -3.66 -20.02
CA LYS A 145 -0.02 -4.05 -21.18
C LYS A 145 -0.33 -3.07 -22.30
N ASP A 146 0.70 -2.40 -22.80
CA ASP A 146 0.58 -1.44 -23.90
C ASP A 146 -0.03 -2.14 -25.14
N GLY A 147 -1.23 -1.72 -25.56
CA GLY A 147 -1.84 -2.15 -26.82
C GLY A 147 -3.16 -2.94 -26.74
N GLU A 148 -3.78 -3.06 -25.58
CA GLU A 148 -5.10 -3.69 -25.44
C GLU A 148 -6.12 -2.65 -24.95
N ASP A 149 -6.91 -2.07 -25.86
CA ASP A 149 -8.12 -1.30 -25.53
C ASP A 149 -9.16 -2.28 -24.97
N VAL A 150 -9.03 -2.60 -23.69
CA VAL A 150 -9.90 -3.55 -22.99
C VAL A 150 -11.13 -2.81 -22.47
N GLU A 151 -12.13 -2.63 -23.35
CA GLU A 151 -13.53 -2.64 -22.92
C GLU A 151 -13.93 -4.09 -22.61
N VAL A 152 -13.51 -4.61 -21.45
CA VAL A 152 -13.97 -5.93 -20.98
C VAL A 152 -14.39 -5.83 -19.51
N PRO A 153 -15.69 -5.97 -19.19
CA PRO A 153 -16.14 -6.25 -17.84
C PRO A 153 -15.83 -7.71 -17.54
N GLY A 154 -14.61 -8.02 -17.15
CA GLY A 154 -14.14 -9.40 -16.97
C GLY A 154 -13.07 -9.51 -15.90
N GLU A 155 -13.47 -10.11 -14.78
CA GLU A 155 -12.65 -10.78 -13.77
C GLU A 155 -11.28 -10.17 -13.47
N ARG A 156 -11.25 -9.33 -12.41
CA ARG A 156 -10.01 -8.95 -11.74
C ARG A 156 -9.21 -10.23 -11.46
N PRO A 157 -7.94 -10.33 -11.88
CA PRO A 157 -7.09 -11.42 -11.43
C PRO A 157 -7.11 -11.42 -9.90
N ALA A 158 -7.06 -12.61 -9.30
CA ALA A 158 -7.03 -12.79 -7.84
C ALA A 158 -5.72 -12.22 -7.27
N GLU A 159 -5.56 -10.90 -7.31
CA GLU A 159 -4.62 -10.17 -6.48
C GLU A 159 -4.94 -10.57 -5.05
N ARG A 160 -3.91 -10.99 -4.32
CA ARG A 160 -4.04 -11.32 -2.89
C ARG A 160 -4.70 -10.14 -2.20
N GLU A 161 -5.95 -10.34 -1.78
CA GLU A 161 -6.79 -9.31 -1.21
C GLU A 161 -6.10 -8.72 0.03
N LEU A 162 -6.32 -7.42 0.27
CA LEU A 162 -5.83 -6.75 1.46
C LEU A 162 -6.52 -7.36 2.68
N ASP A 163 -5.87 -8.35 3.30
CA ASP A 163 -6.39 -9.04 4.47
C ASP A 163 -5.92 -8.33 5.74
N TYR A 164 -6.89 -7.96 6.58
CA TYR A 164 -6.64 -7.48 7.93
C TYR A 164 -7.00 -8.58 8.93
N ASP A 165 -6.00 -9.05 9.66
CA ASP A 165 -6.19 -10.02 10.74
C ASP A 165 -6.44 -9.29 12.06
N ASP A 166 -7.69 -9.29 12.51
CA ASP A 166 -8.13 -8.59 13.73
C ASP A 166 -7.52 -9.19 15.01
N ASP A 167 -7.20 -10.49 15.00
CA ASP A 167 -6.62 -11.18 16.16
C ASP A 167 -5.15 -10.81 16.34
N THR A 168 -4.38 -10.76 15.25
CA THR A 168 -2.95 -10.40 15.30
C THR A 168 -2.70 -8.90 15.14
N MET A 169 -3.72 -8.11 14.77
CA MET A 169 -3.62 -6.70 14.39
C MET A 169 -2.54 -6.46 13.31
N GLU A 170 -2.47 -7.37 12.34
CA GLU A 170 -1.54 -7.31 11.21
C GLU A 170 -2.31 -7.07 9.91
N LEU A 171 -1.80 -6.15 9.08
CA LEU A 171 -2.27 -5.95 7.72
C LEU A 171 -1.35 -6.72 6.75
N ILE A 172 -1.94 -7.64 5.99
CA ILE A 172 -1.23 -8.42 4.98
C ILE A 172 -1.43 -7.74 3.64
N LEU A 173 -0.34 -7.24 3.07
CA LEU A 173 -0.35 -6.58 1.76
C LEU A 173 -0.43 -7.62 0.62
N PRO A 174 -0.93 -7.24 -0.57
CA PRO A 174 -0.91 -8.08 -1.77
C PRO A 174 0.51 -8.56 -2.14
N SER A 175 1.52 -7.76 -1.82
CA SER A 175 2.95 -8.09 -1.96
C SER A 175 3.42 -9.23 -1.03
N GLY A 176 2.59 -9.66 -0.07
CA GLY A 176 2.91 -10.64 0.96
C GLY A 176 3.63 -10.06 2.19
N ALA A 177 3.90 -8.76 2.20
CA ALA A 177 4.48 -8.09 3.36
C ALA A 177 3.42 -7.92 4.47
N ARG A 178 3.86 -8.04 5.74
CA ARG A 178 3.00 -7.87 6.92
C ARG A 178 3.33 -6.57 7.62
N VAL A 179 2.32 -5.73 7.85
CA VAL A 179 2.45 -4.43 8.52
C VAL A 179 1.73 -4.50 9.86
N GLY A 180 2.47 -4.32 10.95
CA GLY A 180 1.91 -4.35 12.29
C GLY A 180 1.22 -3.05 12.71
N HIS A 181 0.25 -3.15 13.61
CA HIS A 181 -0.48 -1.99 14.12
C HIS A 181 0.36 -1.09 15.05
N ARG A 182 0.15 0.23 14.98
CA ARG A 182 0.90 1.23 15.77
C ARG A 182 0.83 1.01 17.29
N SER A 183 -0.26 0.44 17.80
CA SER A 183 -0.43 0.15 19.24
C SER A 183 0.61 -0.87 19.76
N LEU A 184 1.15 -1.71 18.88
CA LEU A 184 2.12 -2.75 19.22
C LEU A 184 3.57 -2.31 19.03
N MET A 185 3.83 -1.03 18.67
CA MET A 185 5.17 -0.48 18.45
C MET A 185 6.14 -0.72 19.62
N ARG A 186 5.65 -0.73 20.87
CA ARG A 186 6.49 -1.05 22.06
C ARG A 186 7.07 -2.46 21.96
N TYR A 187 6.28 -3.42 21.52
CA TYR A 187 6.69 -4.82 21.37
C TYR A 187 7.54 -5.03 20.12
N TYR A 188 7.22 -4.37 19.01
CA TYR A 188 8.05 -4.43 17.79
C TYR A 188 9.45 -3.86 17.98
N LYS A 189 9.61 -2.88 18.88
CA LYS A 189 10.94 -2.35 19.26
C LYS A 189 11.67 -3.24 20.28
N GLN A 190 11.00 -4.23 20.87
CA GLN A 190 11.60 -5.11 21.87
C GLN A 190 12.56 -6.08 21.18
N ARG A 191 13.82 -6.04 21.58
CA ARG A 191 14.82 -7.02 21.16
C ARG A 191 14.93 -8.06 22.25
N PHE A 192 14.31 -9.22 22.04
CA PHE A 192 14.62 -10.38 22.88
C PHE A 192 16.08 -10.75 22.63
N GLY A 193 16.82 -11.01 23.71
CA GLY A 193 18.18 -11.54 23.56
C GLY A 193 18.16 -12.81 22.73
N LEU A 194 19.23 -13.06 21.96
CA LEU A 194 19.43 -14.33 21.27
C LEU A 194 19.14 -15.46 22.26
N SER A 195 18.27 -16.40 21.88
CA SER A 195 18.02 -17.57 22.72
C SER A 195 19.36 -18.19 23.02
N ARG A 196 19.82 -18.06 24.27
CA ARG A 196 21.01 -18.77 24.72
C ARG A 196 20.63 -20.24 24.67
N THR A 197 20.97 -20.91 23.57
CA THR A 197 21.11 -22.34 23.56
C THR A 197 22.23 -22.61 24.55
N VAL A 198 21.87 -22.80 25.82
CA VAL A 198 22.83 -23.21 26.84
C VAL A 198 23.35 -24.53 26.34
N ALA A 199 24.53 -24.53 25.73
CA ALA A 199 25.25 -25.74 25.44
C ALA A 199 25.51 -26.36 26.81
N VAL A 200 24.65 -27.30 27.22
CA VAL A 200 24.81 -28.03 28.47
C VAL A 200 26.06 -28.88 28.28
N ALA A 201 27.22 -28.32 28.60
CA ALA A 201 28.44 -29.07 28.73
C ALA A 201 28.17 -30.10 29.84
N LYS A 202 28.03 -31.37 29.45
CA LYS A 202 27.72 -32.48 30.37
C LYS A 202 28.92 -32.77 31.25
N ASN A 203 29.23 -31.88 32.18
CA ASN A 203 30.39 -32.00 33.05
C ASN A 203 30.03 -32.84 34.29
N LYS A 204 29.75 -34.13 34.06
CA LYS A 204 29.25 -35.09 35.07
C LYS A 204 30.12 -35.12 36.33
N LYS A 205 31.43 -34.90 36.20
CA LYS A 205 32.40 -34.87 37.31
C LYS A 205 32.25 -33.64 38.21
N ALA A 206 31.93 -32.47 37.65
CA ALA A 206 31.70 -31.26 38.44
C ALA A 206 30.37 -31.33 39.19
N VAL A 207 29.32 -31.82 38.51
CA VAL A 207 27.99 -32.04 39.12
C VAL A 207 28.09 -33.01 40.30
N GLY A 208 28.85 -34.11 40.16
CA GLY A 208 29.06 -35.06 41.26
C GLY A 208 29.73 -34.47 42.50
N ARG A 209 30.71 -33.56 42.33
CA ARG A 209 31.37 -32.87 43.45
C ARG A 209 30.43 -31.92 44.17
N VAL A 210 29.65 -31.12 43.42
CA VAL A 210 28.64 -30.22 43.99
C VAL A 210 27.56 -31.03 44.72
N LEU A 211 27.15 -32.18 44.17
CA LEU A 211 26.19 -33.06 44.83
C LEU A 211 26.73 -33.64 46.16
N GLN A 212 28.02 -33.94 46.24
CA GLN A 212 28.67 -34.39 47.48
C GLN A 212 28.75 -33.27 48.53
N GLN A 213 29.04 -32.05 48.11
CA GLN A 213 29.02 -30.88 49.00
C GLN A 213 27.61 -30.62 49.54
N TYR A 214 26.58 -30.68 48.68
CA TYR A 214 25.19 -30.57 49.11
C TYR A 214 24.81 -31.68 50.09
N ARG A 215 25.23 -32.92 49.87
CA ARG A 215 25.04 -34.02 50.84
C ARG A 215 25.73 -33.74 52.18
N ALA A 216 26.95 -33.20 52.16
CA ALA A 216 27.68 -32.85 53.38
C ALA A 216 27.02 -31.69 54.16
N LEU A 217 26.33 -30.79 53.45
CA LEU A 217 25.54 -29.70 54.03
C LEU A 217 24.13 -30.11 54.46
N GLY A 218 23.79 -31.42 54.41
CA GLY A 218 22.49 -31.93 54.83
C GLY A 218 21.38 -31.83 53.77
N TRP A 219 21.71 -31.46 52.53
CA TRP A 219 20.76 -31.52 51.42
C TRP A 219 20.55 -32.97 50.98
N THR A 220 19.58 -33.63 51.61
CA THR A 220 19.08 -34.93 51.16
C THR A 220 17.84 -34.72 50.30
N SER A 221 18.01 -34.68 48.98
CA SER A 221 16.88 -34.99 48.09
C SER A 221 16.34 -36.38 48.48
N GLN A 222 15.03 -36.62 48.38
CA GLN A 222 14.27 -37.85 48.72
C GLN A 222 14.77 -39.17 48.05
N THR A 223 16.00 -39.18 47.53
CA THR A 223 16.73 -40.29 46.93
C THR A 223 17.04 -41.47 47.86
N GLY A 224 16.80 -41.36 49.17
CA GLY A 224 17.00 -42.49 50.11
C GLY A 224 16.14 -43.70 49.75
N ALA A 225 14.86 -43.48 49.42
CA ALA A 225 13.93 -44.53 48.99
C ALA A 225 14.29 -45.09 47.61
N VAL A 226 14.69 -44.22 46.67
CA VAL A 226 15.07 -44.61 45.30
C VAL A 226 16.35 -45.46 45.29
N SER A 227 17.34 -45.13 46.13
CA SER A 227 18.59 -45.89 46.26
C SER A 227 18.39 -47.26 46.93
N ALA A 228 17.47 -47.37 47.89
CA ALA A 228 17.06 -48.67 48.45
C ALA A 228 16.37 -49.53 47.39
N GLN A 229 15.38 -48.95 46.68
CA GLN A 229 14.66 -49.62 45.60
C GLN A 229 15.58 -50.11 44.47
N GLN A 230 16.62 -49.34 44.12
CA GLN A 230 17.57 -49.72 43.07
C GLN A 230 18.48 -50.89 43.48
N ARG A 231 18.91 -50.94 44.75
CA ARG A 231 19.67 -52.08 45.30
C ARG A 231 18.81 -53.34 45.39
N ASP A 232 17.57 -53.19 45.83
CA ASP A 232 16.61 -54.30 45.91
C ASP A 232 16.31 -54.88 44.53
N MET A 233 16.17 -54.02 43.50
CA MET A 233 15.96 -54.47 42.13
C MET A 233 17.17 -55.24 41.56
N GLN A 234 18.40 -54.83 41.88
CA GLN A 234 19.61 -55.57 41.49
C GLN A 234 19.69 -56.94 42.17
N TYR A 235 19.34 -57.01 43.47
CA TYR A 235 19.29 -58.28 44.20
C TYR A 235 18.24 -59.22 43.60
N LEU A 236 17.03 -58.72 43.31
CA LEU A 236 15.95 -59.48 42.67
C LEU A 236 16.36 -60.01 41.29
N GLN A 237 17.00 -59.19 40.46
CA GLN A 237 17.50 -59.61 39.15
C GLN A 237 18.55 -60.73 39.28
N ARG A 238 19.47 -60.61 40.24
CA ARG A 238 20.50 -61.62 40.49
C ARG A 238 19.91 -62.94 41.01
N MET A 239 18.92 -62.88 41.89
CA MET A 239 18.23 -64.08 42.39
C MET A 239 17.41 -64.74 41.29
N LYS A 240 16.72 -63.95 40.46
CA LYS A 240 15.97 -64.45 39.29
C LYS A 240 16.88 -65.15 38.28
N SER A 241 18.02 -64.55 37.93
CA SER A 241 18.97 -65.17 36.99
C SER A 241 19.56 -66.47 37.53
N LYS A 242 19.95 -66.50 38.81
CA LYS A 242 20.42 -67.71 39.49
C LYS A 242 19.36 -68.82 39.50
N TRP A 243 18.11 -68.47 39.78
CA TRP A 243 17.00 -69.43 39.78
C TRP A 243 16.72 -69.97 38.38
N MET A 244 16.63 -69.09 37.36
CA MET A 244 16.42 -69.50 35.97
C MET A 244 17.53 -70.45 35.47
N LEU A 245 18.79 -70.16 35.80
CA LEU A 245 19.90 -71.03 35.47
C LEU A 245 19.77 -72.40 36.15
N LYS A 246 19.49 -72.43 37.46
CA LYS A 246 19.34 -73.68 38.23
C LYS A 246 18.19 -74.53 37.68
N THR A 247 17.03 -73.91 37.42
CA THR A 247 15.86 -74.57 36.83
C THR A 247 16.15 -75.06 35.41
N GLY A 248 16.83 -74.25 34.59
CA GLY A 248 17.24 -74.63 33.24
C GLY A 248 18.18 -75.84 33.23
N MET A 249 19.18 -75.86 34.11
CA MET A 249 20.09 -77.00 34.27
C MET A 249 19.36 -78.26 34.73
N SER A 250 18.41 -78.15 35.67
CA SER A 250 17.60 -79.32 36.08
C SER A 250 16.68 -79.82 34.96
N ASN A 251 16.17 -78.92 34.11
CA ASN A 251 15.28 -79.26 33.01
C ASN A 251 15.96 -80.17 31.97
N ASN A 252 17.28 -80.13 31.84
CA ASN A 252 18.02 -81.02 30.93
C ASN A 252 17.79 -82.50 31.28
N ALA A 253 17.63 -82.84 32.57
CA ALA A 253 17.32 -84.20 33.01
C ALA A 253 15.81 -84.43 33.18
N THR A 254 15.09 -83.46 33.77
CA THR A 254 13.67 -83.66 34.13
C THR A 254 12.72 -83.56 32.94
N LYS A 255 13.05 -82.79 31.90
CA LYS A 255 12.17 -82.61 30.73
C LYS A 255 12.51 -83.49 29.54
N GLN A 256 13.69 -84.11 29.52
CA GLN A 256 14.13 -84.98 28.43
C GLN A 256 13.84 -86.46 28.72
N MET A 257 12.63 -86.79 29.22
CA MET A 257 12.27 -88.15 29.66
C MET A 257 12.31 -89.21 28.53
N HIS A 258 12.13 -88.78 27.29
CA HIS A 258 12.17 -89.64 26.09
C HIS A 258 13.26 -89.20 25.12
N PHE A 259 14.43 -88.81 25.65
CA PHE A 259 15.58 -88.43 24.83
C PHE A 259 16.06 -89.59 23.95
N ARG A 260 16.18 -89.36 22.63
CA ARG A 260 16.70 -90.32 21.66
C ARG A 260 18.06 -89.85 21.16
N ALA A 261 19.12 -90.60 21.49
CA ALA A 261 20.45 -90.36 20.93
C ALA A 261 20.47 -90.60 19.41
N GLN A 262 21.04 -89.65 18.65
CA GLN A 262 21.07 -89.69 17.18
C GLN A 262 22.17 -90.63 16.65
N VAL A 263 23.27 -90.78 17.39
CA VAL A 263 24.35 -91.72 17.07
C VAL A 263 24.28 -92.88 18.06
N ARG A 264 24.16 -94.10 17.55
CA ARG A 264 24.30 -95.33 18.33
C ARG A 264 25.62 -95.98 17.91
N PHE A 265 26.50 -96.22 18.88
CA PHE A 265 27.67 -97.07 18.69
C PHE A 265 27.25 -98.54 18.73
#